data_AF-A0A165F886-F1
#
_entry.id   AF-A0A165F886-F1
#
_cell.length_a   1.000
_cell.length_b   1.000
_cell.length_c   1.000
_cell.angle_alpha   90.00
_cell.angle_beta   90.00
_cell.angle_gamma   90.00
#
_symmetry.space_group_name_H-M   'P 1'
#
loop_
_entity.id
_entity.type
_entity.pdbx_description
1 polymer ?
#
loop_
_entity_poly.entity_id
_entity_poly.type
_entity_poly.pdbx_seq_one_letter_code
_entity_poly.pdbx_strand_id
1 'polypeptide(L)'
;MTDSTSSPIDLHAWLGSTLSSPTYASHLTALSSHASLLTPPQPSIKPYPDSVYLNYPSLGLSCLFAPFEGYEPPKSAQAVSELDGEQLRLESVDVYNPSAEPTAKGKGKLPAFEPFAGLPYTFIPRAGSPPRPPFPITRSTTGKEFVLALGEPARKGGGGGPKAGNIGIWCEWSEEGVMVEFEAGEASVVQNWEKGGDKVWRVMTLFERGKSVR
;
A
#
# COMPACT_ATOMS: atom_id res chain seq x y z
N MET A 1 -12.44 -29.98 -9.75
CA MET A 1 -11.54 -28.93 -9.24
C MET A 1 -12.44 -27.77 -8.86
N THR A 2 -12.80 -27.69 -7.59
CA THR A 2 -13.66 -26.61 -7.08
C THR A 2 -12.79 -25.38 -6.91
N ASP A 3 -13.10 -24.35 -7.70
CA ASP A 3 -12.50 -23.03 -7.60
C ASP A 3 -12.83 -22.47 -6.21
N SER A 4 -11.84 -22.47 -5.31
CA SER A 4 -11.96 -21.84 -4.01
C SER A 4 -12.04 -20.34 -4.26
N THR A 5 -13.26 -19.82 -4.43
CA THR A 5 -13.52 -18.38 -4.54
C THR A 5 -13.21 -17.76 -3.18
N SER A 6 -11.93 -17.47 -2.99
CA SER A 6 -11.46 -16.63 -1.92
C SER A 6 -12.23 -15.32 -1.96
N SER A 7 -12.76 -14.88 -0.82
CA SER A 7 -13.52 -13.64 -0.75
C SER A 7 -12.67 -12.46 -1.22
N PRO A 8 -13.24 -11.53 -2.01
CA PRO A 8 -12.48 -10.38 -2.50
C PRO A 8 -11.95 -9.58 -1.31
N ILE A 9 -10.65 -9.28 -1.34
CA ILE A 9 -9.99 -8.50 -0.31
C ILE A 9 -10.39 -7.05 -0.50
N ASP A 10 -11.05 -6.44 0.49
CA ASP A 10 -11.28 -4.99 0.54
C ASP A 10 -10.33 -4.36 1.55
N LEU A 11 -9.25 -3.75 1.05
CA LEU A 11 -8.25 -3.10 1.87
C LEU A 11 -8.76 -1.79 2.52
N HIS A 12 -9.79 -1.14 1.97
CA HIS A 12 -10.39 0.06 2.60
C HIS A 12 -11.21 -0.32 3.83
N ALA A 13 -11.89 -1.47 3.82
CA ALA A 13 -12.60 -2.00 4.99
C ALA A 13 -11.66 -2.33 6.17
N TRP A 14 -10.36 -2.35 5.90
CA TRP A 14 -9.33 -2.63 6.89
C TRP A 14 -8.94 -1.42 7.73
N LEU A 15 -9.00 -0.23 7.13
CA LEU A 15 -8.61 1.02 7.74
C LEU A 15 -9.47 1.32 8.97
N GLY A 16 -8.85 1.91 9.99
CA GLY A 16 -9.50 2.21 11.26
C GLY A 16 -9.61 1.03 12.22
N SER A 17 -9.28 -0.20 11.79
CA SER A 17 -9.23 -1.36 12.67
C SER A 17 -8.07 -1.26 13.67
N THR A 18 -8.25 -1.82 14.87
CA THR A 18 -7.17 -1.94 15.86
C THR A 18 -6.37 -3.22 15.62
N LEU A 19 -5.12 -3.26 16.08
CA LEU A 19 -4.24 -4.42 15.93
C LEU A 19 -4.81 -5.67 16.63
N SER A 20 -5.56 -5.48 17.72
CA SER A 20 -6.27 -6.55 18.45
C SER A 20 -7.62 -6.93 17.85
N SER A 21 -8.13 -6.17 16.87
CA SER A 21 -9.47 -6.40 16.32
C SER A 21 -9.58 -7.71 15.52
N PRO A 22 -10.72 -8.42 15.57
CA PRO A 22 -10.97 -9.57 14.71
C PRO A 22 -10.92 -9.24 13.21
N THR A 23 -11.26 -8.00 12.84
CA THR A 23 -11.20 -7.51 11.46
C THR A 23 -9.76 -7.53 10.95
N TYR A 24 -8.81 -7.01 11.73
CA TYR A 24 -7.39 -7.01 11.35
C TYR A 24 -6.88 -8.44 11.10
N ALA A 25 -7.09 -9.32 12.08
CA ALA A 25 -6.66 -10.71 12.00
C ALA A 25 -7.30 -11.50 10.83
N SER A 26 -8.59 -11.25 10.56
CA SER A 26 -9.35 -11.97 9.52
C SER A 26 -8.83 -11.69 8.12
N HIS A 27 -8.58 -10.42 7.78
CA HIS A 27 -8.00 -10.06 6.48
C HIS A 27 -6.53 -10.49 6.35
N LEU A 28 -5.74 -10.45 7.44
CA LEU A 28 -4.35 -10.92 7.40
C LEU A 28 -4.32 -12.43 7.12
N THR A 29 -5.26 -13.18 7.70
CA THR A 29 -5.47 -14.60 7.42
C THR A 29 -5.92 -14.83 5.99
N ALA A 30 -6.85 -14.01 5.47
CA ALA A 30 -7.28 -14.08 4.08
C ALA A 30 -6.11 -13.83 3.13
N LEU A 31 -5.30 -12.80 3.35
CA LEU A 31 -4.10 -12.50 2.55
C LEU A 31 -3.07 -13.62 2.60
N SER A 32 -2.84 -14.20 3.77
CA SER A 32 -1.94 -15.33 3.95
C SER A 32 -2.42 -16.56 3.16
N SER A 33 -3.73 -16.78 3.12
CA SER A 33 -4.34 -17.84 2.32
C SER A 33 -4.12 -17.62 0.82
N HIS A 34 -4.24 -16.38 0.32
CA HIS A 34 -3.90 -16.05 -1.08
C HIS A 34 -2.43 -16.28 -1.39
N ALA A 35 -1.54 -16.01 -0.43
CA ALA A 35 -0.11 -16.31 -0.52
C ALA A 35 0.23 -17.81 -0.37
N SER A 36 -0.77 -18.70 -0.23
CA SER A 36 -0.58 -20.12 0.07
C SER A 36 0.23 -20.38 1.35
N LEU A 37 0.15 -19.46 2.31
CA LEU A 37 0.75 -19.59 3.64
C LEU A 37 -0.25 -20.22 4.61
N LEU A 38 0.20 -21.19 5.41
CA LEU A 38 -0.63 -21.87 6.40
C LEU A 38 -1.04 -20.96 7.56
N THR A 39 -0.20 -19.99 7.89
CA THR A 39 -0.42 -19.02 8.97
C THR A 39 0.05 -17.63 8.55
N PRO A 40 -0.52 -16.56 9.14
CA PRO A 40 0.01 -15.22 9.02
C PRO A 40 1.50 -15.14 9.34
N PRO A 41 2.33 -14.55 8.44
CA PRO A 41 3.74 -14.33 8.73
C PRO A 41 3.89 -13.30 9.84
N GLN A 42 4.96 -13.42 10.63
CA GLN A 42 5.30 -12.40 11.64
C GLN A 42 5.79 -11.13 10.95
N PRO A 43 5.29 -9.94 11.34
CA PRO A 43 5.76 -8.69 10.76
C PRO A 43 7.14 -8.30 11.27
N SER A 44 7.90 -7.56 10.45
CA SER A 44 8.99 -6.72 10.96
C SER A 44 8.41 -5.41 11.47
N ILE A 45 8.63 -5.12 12.75
CA ILE A 45 8.08 -3.97 13.45
C ILE A 45 9.08 -2.81 13.44
N LYS A 46 8.61 -1.61 13.11
CA LYS A 46 9.37 -0.36 13.22
C LYS A 46 8.54 0.68 13.97
N PRO A 47 8.77 0.84 15.28
CA PRO A 47 8.05 1.82 16.08
C PRO A 47 8.69 3.21 15.96
N TYR A 48 7.83 4.22 15.95
CA TYR A 48 8.12 5.64 16.04
C TYR A 48 7.20 6.25 17.11
N PRO A 49 7.47 7.47 17.61
CA PRO A 49 6.63 8.10 18.63
C PRO A 49 5.17 8.28 18.20
N ASP A 50 4.93 8.52 16.91
CA ASP A 50 3.64 8.84 16.33
C ASP A 50 3.08 7.72 15.44
N SER A 51 3.79 6.61 15.30
CA SER A 51 3.42 5.57 14.35
C SER A 51 4.12 4.25 14.61
N VAL A 52 3.51 3.13 14.19
CA VAL A 52 4.14 1.81 14.19
C VAL A 52 3.92 1.16 12.84
N TYR A 53 5.01 0.82 12.16
CA TYR A 53 4.94 0.05 10.92
C TYR A 53 5.02 -1.44 11.21
N LEU A 54 4.04 -2.20 10.75
CA LEU A 54 4.07 -3.66 10.69
C LEU A 54 4.28 -4.06 9.23
N ASN A 55 5.51 -4.46 8.91
CA ASN A 55 5.91 -4.80 7.56
C ASN A 55 5.77 -6.31 7.34
N TYR A 56 5.04 -6.73 6.31
CA TYR A 56 4.89 -8.12 5.89
C TYR A 56 5.51 -8.34 4.49
N PRO A 57 6.85 -8.42 4.38
CA PRO A 57 7.57 -8.65 3.13
C PRO A 57 7.00 -9.74 2.23
N SER A 58 6.71 -10.92 2.80
CA SER A 58 6.21 -12.07 2.04
C SER A 58 4.77 -11.90 1.52
N LEU A 59 4.02 -10.94 2.05
CA LEU A 59 2.68 -10.58 1.56
C LEU A 59 2.70 -9.37 0.63
N GLY A 60 3.85 -8.70 0.46
CA GLY A 60 3.95 -7.46 -0.30
C GLY A 60 3.14 -6.31 0.32
N LEU A 61 3.16 -6.21 1.65
CA LEU A 61 2.27 -5.33 2.42
C LEU A 61 3.02 -4.64 3.56
N SER A 62 2.73 -3.36 3.83
CA SER A 62 3.09 -2.68 5.08
C SER A 62 1.87 -1.98 5.68
N CYS A 63 1.66 -2.13 6.98
CA CYS A 63 0.57 -1.52 7.72
C CYS A 63 1.11 -0.42 8.62
N LEU A 64 0.60 0.81 8.48
CA LEU A 64 0.93 1.93 9.34
C LEU A 64 -0.15 2.11 10.39
N PHE A 65 0.22 1.95 11.66
CA PHE A 65 -0.67 2.21 12.78
C PHE A 65 -0.34 3.54 13.44
N ALA A 66 -1.35 4.35 13.72
CA ALA A 66 -1.23 5.53 14.56
C ALA A 66 -1.61 5.19 16.01
N PRO A 67 -0.83 5.60 17.01
CA PRO A 67 -1.26 5.57 18.39
C PRO A 67 -2.39 6.58 18.61
N PHE A 68 -3.32 6.25 19.50
CA PHE A 68 -4.36 7.18 19.94
C PHE A 68 -4.47 7.17 21.47
N GLU A 69 -5.24 8.11 22.03
CA GLU A 69 -5.45 8.24 23.49
C GLU A 69 -4.18 8.46 24.34
N GLY A 70 -3.12 9.00 23.73
CA GLY A 70 -1.88 9.33 24.44
C GLY A 70 -0.91 8.16 24.61
N TYR A 71 -1.18 7.04 23.93
CA TYR A 71 -0.24 5.92 23.86
C TYR A 71 1.08 6.33 23.18
N GLU A 72 2.20 5.94 23.79
CA GLU A 72 3.53 6.06 23.19
C GLU A 72 4.10 4.65 22.95
N PRO A 73 4.22 4.20 21.68
CA PRO A 73 4.74 2.87 21.39
C PRO A 73 6.18 2.68 21.90
N PRO A 74 6.53 1.52 22.49
CA PRO A 74 7.91 1.26 22.90
C PRO A 74 8.86 1.33 21.71
N LYS A 75 9.86 2.22 21.78
CA LYS A 75 10.85 2.43 20.69
C LYS A 75 11.66 1.17 20.35
N SER A 76 11.74 0.23 21.28
CA SER A 76 12.45 -1.04 21.11
C SER A 76 11.54 -2.19 20.70
N ALA A 77 10.24 -1.97 20.49
CA ALA A 77 9.30 -3.04 20.18
C ALA A 77 9.75 -3.86 18.96
N GLN A 78 9.93 -5.16 19.14
CA GLN A 78 10.28 -6.13 18.10
C GLN A 78 9.18 -7.17 17.87
N ALA A 79 8.21 -7.29 18.79
CA ALA A 79 7.12 -8.25 18.69
C ALA A 79 5.75 -7.58 18.90
N VAL A 80 4.70 -8.14 18.28
CA VAL A 80 3.32 -7.62 18.40
C VAL A 80 2.82 -7.65 19.85
N SER A 81 3.26 -8.64 20.63
CA SER A 81 2.93 -8.77 22.05
C SER A 81 3.51 -7.65 22.95
N GLU A 82 4.45 -6.85 22.44
CA GLU A 82 5.04 -5.71 23.14
C GLU A 82 4.29 -4.40 22.87
N LEU A 83 3.28 -4.43 21.99
CA LEU A 83 2.44 -3.31 21.62
C LEU A 83 1.08 -3.42 22.31
N ASP A 84 0.50 -2.29 22.68
CA ASP A 84 -0.90 -2.24 23.06
C ASP A 84 -1.75 -2.23 21.78
N GLY A 85 -2.27 -3.40 21.42
CA GLY A 85 -3.00 -3.57 20.18
C GLY A 85 -4.37 -2.89 20.13
N GLU A 86 -4.91 -2.45 21.28
CA GLU A 86 -6.16 -1.68 21.32
C GLU A 86 -5.90 -0.19 21.09
N GLN A 87 -4.74 0.33 21.48
CA GLN A 87 -4.37 1.75 21.35
C GLN A 87 -3.66 2.10 20.03
N LEU A 88 -3.63 1.17 19.08
CA LEU A 88 -3.06 1.35 17.75
C LEU A 88 -4.14 1.16 16.69
N ARG A 89 -4.36 2.19 15.88
CA ARG A 89 -5.37 2.19 14.81
C ARG A 89 -4.69 2.20 13.44
N LEU A 90 -5.10 1.30 12.55
CA LEU A 90 -4.59 1.22 11.20
C LEU A 90 -4.97 2.48 10.41
N GLU A 91 -3.99 3.29 10.04
CA GLU A 91 -4.18 4.56 9.34
C GLU A 91 -4.00 4.40 7.83
N SER A 92 -2.98 3.65 7.42
CA SER A 92 -2.73 3.38 6.01
C SER A 92 -2.15 1.99 5.77
N VAL A 93 -2.32 1.54 4.53
CA VAL A 93 -1.81 0.26 4.04
C VAL A 93 -1.04 0.52 2.75
N ASP A 94 0.25 0.19 2.77
CA ASP A 94 1.09 0.18 1.57
C ASP A 94 1.09 -1.22 0.95
N VAL A 95 0.83 -1.25 -0.35
CA VAL A 95 0.81 -2.44 -1.18
C VAL A 95 1.95 -2.33 -2.20
N TYR A 96 2.77 -3.36 -2.31
CA TYR A 96 3.97 -3.35 -3.15
C TYR A 96 3.80 -4.16 -4.43
N ASN A 97 4.33 -3.63 -5.53
CA ASN A 97 4.51 -4.31 -6.81
C ASN A 97 5.93 -4.02 -7.31
N PRO A 98 6.96 -4.64 -6.70
CA PRO A 98 8.32 -4.44 -7.17
C PRO A 98 8.46 -4.95 -8.60
N SER A 99 9.24 -4.21 -9.40
CA SER A 99 9.67 -4.67 -10.71
C SER A 99 10.47 -5.96 -10.57
N ALA A 100 10.29 -6.89 -11.52
CA ALA A 100 11.10 -8.11 -11.58
C ALA A 100 12.55 -7.81 -11.99
N GLU A 101 12.81 -6.65 -12.61
CA GLU A 101 14.14 -6.30 -13.08
C GLU A 101 14.98 -5.63 -11.97
N PRO A 102 16.21 -6.12 -11.73
CA PRO A 102 17.17 -5.41 -10.89
C PRO A 102 17.44 -4.05 -11.51
N THR A 103 17.23 -2.97 -10.76
CA THR A 103 17.59 -1.62 -11.24
C THR A 103 19.08 -1.60 -11.60
N ALA A 104 19.40 -1.46 -12.88
CA ALA A 104 20.72 -1.69 -13.47
C ALA A 104 21.87 -0.76 -12.98
N LYS A 105 21.69 0.01 -11.91
CA LYS A 105 22.67 0.98 -11.40
C LYS A 105 22.92 0.96 -9.89
N GLY A 106 22.57 -0.12 -9.20
CA GLY A 106 23.02 -0.35 -7.83
C GLY A 106 23.33 -1.80 -7.60
N LYS A 107 24.42 -2.11 -6.90
CA LYS A 107 24.60 -3.40 -6.20
C LYS A 107 23.55 -3.51 -5.07
N GLY A 108 22.28 -3.41 -5.43
CA GLY A 108 21.16 -3.23 -4.52
C GLY A 108 20.61 -4.59 -4.10
N LYS A 109 20.36 -4.73 -2.80
CA LYS A 109 19.54 -5.81 -2.21
C LYS A 109 18.30 -6.08 -3.07
N LEU A 110 17.89 -7.34 -3.11
CA LEU A 110 16.55 -7.75 -3.56
C LEU A 110 15.48 -6.79 -3.02
N PRO A 111 14.37 -6.56 -3.74
CA PRO A 111 13.24 -5.83 -3.19
C PRO A 111 12.90 -6.38 -1.81
N ALA A 112 12.80 -5.49 -0.81
CA ALA A 112 12.55 -5.90 0.57
C ALA A 112 11.14 -6.52 0.76
N PHE A 113 10.30 -6.49 -0.26
CA PHE A 113 8.92 -6.98 -0.30
C PHE A 113 8.71 -7.79 -1.57
N GLU A 114 7.92 -8.84 -1.48
CA GLU A 114 7.34 -9.54 -2.63
C GLU A 114 6.23 -8.71 -3.27
N PRO A 115 5.77 -9.03 -4.49
CA PRO A 115 4.52 -8.51 -5.02
C PRO A 115 3.35 -8.85 -4.11
N PHE A 116 2.38 -7.94 -4.02
CA PHE A 116 1.21 -8.12 -3.19
C PHE A 116 0.47 -9.42 -3.49
N ALA A 117 0.30 -10.24 -2.47
CA ALA A 117 -0.30 -11.57 -2.60
C ALA A 117 -1.79 -11.53 -2.99
N GLY A 118 -2.47 -10.40 -2.78
CA GLY A 118 -3.87 -10.20 -3.15
C GLY A 118 -4.09 -9.73 -4.59
N LEU A 119 -3.08 -9.80 -5.48
CA LEU A 119 -3.26 -9.44 -6.89
C LEU A 119 -3.90 -10.60 -7.70
N PRO A 120 -4.80 -10.31 -8.66
CA PRO A 120 -5.35 -8.99 -8.96
C PRO A 120 -6.28 -8.47 -7.86
N TYR A 121 -6.07 -7.21 -7.47
CA TYR A 121 -6.84 -6.55 -6.42
C TYR A 121 -7.97 -5.75 -7.05
N THR A 122 -9.22 -5.98 -6.63
CA THR A 122 -10.37 -5.23 -7.14
C THR A 122 -10.59 -3.98 -6.29
N PHE A 123 -10.23 -2.82 -6.83
CA PHE A 123 -10.52 -1.53 -6.20
C PHE A 123 -12.00 -1.21 -6.31
N ILE A 124 -12.63 -0.85 -5.20
CA ILE A 124 -14.05 -0.49 -5.13
C ILE A 124 -14.17 1.02 -4.94
N PRO A 125 -14.60 1.78 -5.97
CA PRO A 125 -14.79 3.23 -5.87
C PRO A 125 -15.73 3.63 -4.72
N ARG A 126 -15.52 4.81 -4.15
CA ARG A 126 -16.36 5.35 -3.08
C ARG A 126 -17.81 5.50 -3.54
N ALA A 127 -18.74 5.07 -2.68
CA ALA A 127 -20.17 5.32 -2.86
C ALA A 127 -20.46 6.84 -2.91
N GLY A 128 -21.22 7.27 -3.91
CA GLY A 128 -21.55 8.69 -4.12
C GLY A 128 -20.56 9.46 -5.01
N SER A 129 -19.47 8.84 -5.47
CA SER A 129 -18.74 9.31 -6.65
C SER A 129 -19.60 9.12 -7.92
N PRO A 130 -19.28 9.76 -9.07
CA PRO A 130 -19.90 9.38 -10.34
C PRO A 130 -19.82 7.86 -10.50
N PRO A 131 -20.89 7.19 -10.96
CA PRO A 131 -20.93 5.73 -10.98
C PRO A 131 -19.76 5.18 -11.79
N ARG A 132 -18.81 4.57 -11.07
CA ARG A 132 -17.61 3.95 -11.62
C ARG A 132 -17.66 2.44 -11.32
N PRO A 133 -17.37 1.58 -12.30
CA PRO A 133 -17.29 0.15 -12.04
C PRO A 133 -16.09 -0.18 -11.13
N PRO A 134 -16.13 -1.31 -10.41
CA PRO A 134 -14.94 -1.84 -9.74
C PRO A 134 -13.77 -1.98 -10.74
N PHE A 135 -12.56 -1.64 -10.28
CA PHE A 135 -11.37 -1.54 -11.11
C PHE A 135 -10.35 -2.63 -10.73
N PRO A 136 -10.09 -3.63 -11.58
CA PRO A 136 -9.08 -4.65 -11.30
C PRO A 136 -7.67 -4.08 -11.48
N ILE A 137 -6.91 -4.05 -10.39
CA ILE A 137 -5.51 -3.67 -10.36
C ILE A 137 -4.68 -4.95 -10.46
N THR A 138 -3.85 -5.01 -11.50
CA THR A 138 -2.93 -6.12 -11.78
C THR A 138 -1.49 -5.66 -11.65
N ARG A 139 -0.53 -6.58 -11.77
CA ARG A 139 0.89 -6.23 -11.77
C ARG A 139 1.31 -5.31 -12.93
N SER A 140 0.57 -5.29 -14.02
CA SER A 140 0.88 -4.50 -15.22
C SER A 140 0.05 -3.23 -15.34
N THR A 141 -0.82 -2.94 -14.36
CA THR A 141 -1.65 -1.75 -14.39
C THR A 141 -0.79 -0.49 -14.46
N THR A 142 -1.15 0.44 -15.34
CA THR A 142 -0.40 1.64 -15.65
C THR A 142 -1.07 2.89 -15.09
N GLY A 143 -0.33 4.00 -15.01
CA GLY A 143 -0.88 5.29 -14.61
C GLY A 143 -2.09 5.74 -15.45
N LYS A 144 -2.09 5.48 -16.77
CA LYS A 144 -3.23 5.79 -17.65
C LYS A 144 -4.47 5.00 -17.27
N GLU A 145 -4.32 3.73 -16.90
CA GLU A 145 -5.44 2.90 -16.45
C GLU A 145 -6.01 3.39 -15.11
N PHE A 146 -5.14 3.81 -14.18
CA PHE A 146 -5.61 4.46 -12.94
C PHE A 146 -6.40 5.75 -13.22
N VAL A 147 -5.89 6.63 -14.10
CA VAL A 147 -6.60 7.87 -14.46
C VAL A 147 -7.91 7.58 -15.19
N LEU A 148 -7.93 6.58 -16.09
CA LEU A 148 -9.15 6.17 -16.77
C LEU A 148 -10.20 5.64 -15.80
N ALA A 149 -9.78 4.89 -14.77
CA ALA A 149 -10.67 4.29 -13.79
C ALA A 149 -11.13 5.29 -12.71
N LEU A 150 -10.24 6.14 -12.20
CA LEU A 150 -10.48 7.00 -11.03
C LEU A 150 -10.73 8.47 -11.38
N GLY A 151 -10.47 8.88 -12.63
CA GLY A 151 -10.49 10.26 -13.08
C GLY A 151 -9.17 10.99 -12.81
N GLU A 152 -9.20 12.32 -12.92
CA GLU A 152 -8.04 13.15 -12.62
C GLU A 152 -7.67 13.10 -11.12
N PRO A 153 -6.38 12.91 -10.77
CA PRO A 153 -5.94 12.92 -9.39
C PRO A 153 -6.03 14.33 -8.80
N ALA A 154 -6.36 14.41 -7.50
CA ALA A 154 -6.42 15.66 -6.76
C ALA A 154 -5.03 16.28 -6.56
N ARG A 155 -4.01 15.43 -6.39
CA ARG A 155 -2.61 15.83 -6.24
C ARG A 155 -1.72 14.93 -7.08
N LYS A 156 -0.63 15.48 -7.59
CA LYS A 156 0.39 14.73 -8.32
C LYS A 156 1.76 15.36 -8.12
N GLY A 157 2.80 14.56 -8.19
CA GLY A 157 4.16 15.02 -8.04
C GLY A 157 5.18 14.04 -8.60
N GLY A 158 6.43 14.49 -8.63
CA GLY A 158 7.56 13.70 -9.13
C GLY A 158 8.75 14.61 -9.43
N GLY A 159 9.96 14.12 -9.16
CA GLY A 159 11.20 14.84 -9.44
C GLY A 159 12.31 14.51 -8.44
N GLY A 160 13.48 14.13 -8.97
CA GLY A 160 14.68 13.93 -8.19
C GLY A 160 15.27 15.25 -7.69
N GLY A 161 15.32 15.43 -6.38
CA GLY A 161 16.28 16.35 -5.77
C GLY A 161 17.66 15.69 -5.78
N PRO A 162 18.76 16.41 -6.05
CA PRO A 162 20.11 15.83 -6.16
C PRO A 162 20.65 15.17 -4.87
N LYS A 163 19.93 15.27 -3.74
CA LYS A 163 20.35 14.75 -2.42
C LYS A 163 19.29 13.94 -1.67
N ALA A 164 18.07 13.83 -2.19
CA ALA A 164 16.99 13.04 -1.58
C ALA A 164 16.57 12.01 -2.62
N GLY A 165 16.75 10.71 -2.30
CA GLY A 165 16.61 9.60 -3.25
C GLY A 165 15.41 9.76 -4.18
N ASN A 166 15.60 9.38 -5.46
CA ASN A 166 14.60 9.51 -6.53
C ASN A 166 13.19 9.12 -6.08
N ILE A 167 12.39 10.11 -5.67
CA ILE A 167 10.95 9.93 -5.48
C ILE A 167 10.38 9.78 -6.88
N GLY A 168 9.72 8.65 -7.13
CA GLY A 168 9.06 8.36 -8.39
C GLY A 168 7.93 9.35 -8.70
N ILE A 169 7.31 9.19 -9.87
CA ILE A 169 6.07 9.91 -10.19
C ILE A 169 4.97 9.33 -9.32
N TRP A 170 4.12 10.18 -8.75
CA TRP A 170 3.00 9.75 -7.93
C TRP A 170 1.74 10.57 -8.19
N CYS A 171 0.60 9.93 -7.97
CA CYS A 171 -0.74 10.51 -8.08
C CYS A 171 -1.56 10.15 -6.83
N GLU A 172 -2.37 11.09 -6.34
CA GLU A 172 -3.26 10.88 -5.20
C GLU A 172 -4.71 11.23 -5.59
N TRP A 173 -5.61 10.29 -5.31
CA TRP A 173 -7.06 10.46 -5.38
C TRP A 173 -7.61 10.48 -3.95
N SER A 174 -7.51 11.62 -3.28
CA SER A 174 -7.84 11.81 -1.86
C SER A 174 -9.27 11.35 -1.51
N GLU A 175 -10.24 11.68 -2.37
CA GLU A 175 -11.65 11.26 -2.20
C GLU A 175 -11.85 9.74 -2.27
N GLU A 176 -10.98 9.04 -3.01
CA GLU A 176 -10.97 7.59 -3.13
C GLU A 176 -10.07 6.92 -2.09
N GLY A 177 -9.29 7.71 -1.32
CA GLY A 177 -8.40 7.20 -0.28
C GLY A 177 -7.25 6.37 -0.85
N VAL A 178 -6.67 6.79 -1.98
CA VAL A 178 -5.58 6.07 -2.64
C VAL A 178 -4.51 7.00 -3.21
N MET A 179 -3.25 6.64 -3.01
CA MET A 179 -2.08 7.24 -3.62
C MET A 179 -1.28 6.15 -4.32
N VAL A 180 -0.80 6.42 -5.53
CA VAL A 180 -0.05 5.46 -6.33
C VAL A 180 1.28 6.07 -6.73
N GLU A 181 2.37 5.39 -6.41
CA GLU A 181 3.70 5.67 -6.92
C GLU A 181 4.01 4.75 -8.09
N PHE A 182 4.54 5.31 -9.18
CA PHE A 182 4.87 4.59 -10.40
C PHE A 182 6.38 4.35 -10.53
N GLU A 183 6.76 3.34 -11.32
CA GLU A 183 8.16 3.05 -11.60
C GLU A 183 8.93 4.29 -12.08
N ALA A 184 10.08 4.54 -11.44
CA ALA A 184 10.97 5.63 -11.80
C ALA A 184 11.77 5.25 -13.06
N GLY A 185 11.47 5.89 -14.18
CA GLY A 185 12.32 5.86 -15.38
C GLY A 185 13.30 7.04 -15.44
N GLU A 186 13.84 7.31 -16.63
CA GLU A 186 14.52 8.58 -16.95
C GLU A 186 13.62 9.82 -16.68
N ALA A 187 12.32 9.60 -16.52
CA ALA A 187 11.33 10.59 -16.09
C ALA A 187 11.49 11.06 -14.61
N SER A 188 12.42 10.49 -13.84
CA SER A 188 12.84 11.03 -12.52
C SER A 188 13.57 12.38 -12.65
N VAL A 189 14.00 12.74 -13.86
CA VAL A 189 14.62 14.02 -14.19
C VAL A 189 13.51 15.00 -14.63
N VAL A 190 12.99 15.77 -13.66
CA VAL A 190 12.15 16.97 -13.85
C VAL A 190 10.73 16.74 -14.40
N GLN A 191 9.73 16.90 -13.50
CA GLN A 191 8.34 17.34 -13.76
C GLN A 191 7.54 16.73 -14.93
N ASN A 192 7.91 15.55 -15.43
CA ASN A 192 7.28 14.98 -16.62
C ASN A 192 6.19 13.94 -16.24
N TRP A 193 5.19 14.37 -15.47
CA TRP A 193 4.05 13.51 -15.08
C TRP A 193 3.33 12.93 -16.30
N GLU A 194 3.37 13.64 -17.45
CA GLU A 194 2.85 13.19 -18.74
C GLU A 194 3.49 11.86 -19.19
N LYS A 195 4.73 11.58 -18.77
CA LYS A 195 5.43 10.31 -19.03
C LYS A 195 5.16 9.22 -17.99
N GLY A 196 4.50 9.56 -16.88
CA GLY A 196 4.12 8.60 -15.83
C GLY A 196 2.92 7.74 -16.21
N GLY A 197 2.10 8.19 -17.16
CA GLY A 197 0.91 7.47 -17.61
C GLY A 197 1.21 6.06 -18.13
N ASP A 198 2.33 5.87 -18.83
CA ASP A 198 2.73 4.55 -19.35
C ASP A 198 3.55 3.72 -18.36
N LYS A 199 3.74 4.20 -17.13
CA LYS A 199 4.51 3.51 -16.10
C LYS A 199 3.61 2.62 -15.26
N VAL A 200 4.13 1.44 -14.96
CA VAL A 200 3.52 0.47 -14.05
C VAL A 200 3.62 1.01 -12.63
N TRP A 201 2.60 0.76 -11.81
CA TRP A 201 2.63 1.12 -10.40
C TRP A 201 3.64 0.26 -9.62
N ARG A 202 4.30 0.87 -8.64
CA ARG A 202 5.27 0.21 -7.76
C ARG A 202 4.77 0.11 -6.33
N VAL A 203 4.12 1.16 -5.84
CA VAL A 203 3.53 1.20 -4.50
C VAL A 203 2.16 1.83 -4.60
N MET A 204 1.18 1.22 -3.94
CA MET A 204 -0.14 1.80 -3.76
C MET A 204 -0.40 1.93 -2.26
N THR A 205 -0.64 3.14 -1.79
CA THR A 205 -1.01 3.45 -0.41
C THR A 205 -2.51 3.67 -0.35
N LEU A 206 -3.20 2.87 0.46
CA LEU A 206 -4.61 3.09 0.80
C LEU A 206 -4.70 3.76 2.16
N PHE A 207 -5.64 4.69 2.28
CA PHE A 207 -5.85 5.50 3.48
C PHE A 207 -7.31 5.95 3.54
N GLU A 208 -7.69 6.57 4.66
CA GLU A 208 -9.07 6.98 4.87
C GLU A 208 -9.55 7.96 3.77
N ARG A 209 -10.72 7.66 3.19
CA ARG A 209 -11.28 8.44 2.09
C ARG A 209 -11.59 9.86 2.53
N GLY A 210 -11.26 10.83 1.67
CA GLY A 210 -11.40 12.26 1.96
C GLY A 210 -10.28 12.84 2.82
N LYS A 211 -9.29 12.04 3.25
CA LYS A 211 -8.04 12.52 3.86
C LYS A 211 -6.93 12.63 2.81
N SER A 212 -5.73 13.01 3.24
CA SER A 212 -4.53 13.06 2.40
C SER A 212 -3.33 12.55 3.20
N VAL A 213 -2.38 11.88 2.55
CA VAL A 213 -1.26 11.17 3.22
C VAL A 213 0.04 11.98 3.21
N ARG A 214 0.03 13.19 2.64
CA ARG A 214 1.23 14.05 2.56
C ARG A 214 0.92 15.53 2.67
#